data_AF-B3RI59-F1
#
_entry.id   AF-B3RI59-F1
#
_cell.length_a   1.000
_cell.length_b   1.000
_cell.length_c   1.000
_cell.angle_alpha   90.00
_cell.angle_beta   90.00
_cell.angle_gamma   90.00
#
_symmetry.space_group_name_H-M   'P 1'
#
loop_
_entity.id
_entity.type
_entity.pdbx_description
1 polymer ?
#
loop_
_entity_poly.entity_id
_entity_poly.type
_entity_poly.pdbx_seq_one_letter_code
_entity_poly.pdbx_strand_id
1 'polypeptide(L)'
;MEIQSLKQVSFLYSVCHVVIVVQDWFTDLSLLRFLLTAEMLTKPTSSEINAKEVSSLKEQSNQLPNIVFVYNRACEKDYHPDCLNSMLSVTEELFRHSRLRYRGSVSQFQFEVVNATGISKSLTDINIFLLPIYDCNEKESDKFDTASAENPNSSPTNLYMGHPNYDVLYQSLENQILAIPRDSFSNSLTERGWYA
;
A
#
# COMPACT_ATOMS: atom_id res chain seq x y z
N MET A 1 18.94 10.07 -15.32
CA MET A 1 18.26 9.78 -14.04
C MET A 1 17.04 8.90 -14.28
N GLU A 2 16.07 9.31 -15.10
CA GLU A 2 14.80 8.56 -15.31
C GLU A 2 14.97 7.10 -15.77
N ILE A 3 15.85 6.82 -16.74
CA ILE A 3 16.10 5.44 -17.21
C ILE A 3 16.68 4.55 -16.09
N GLN A 4 17.52 5.12 -15.21
CA GLN A 4 18.10 4.37 -14.09
C GLN A 4 17.02 4.03 -13.06
N SER A 5 16.16 4.98 -12.72
CA SER A 5 15.00 4.74 -11.84
C SER A 5 14.08 3.66 -12.41
N LEU A 6 13.83 3.71 -13.72
CA LEU A 6 12.95 2.77 -14.40
C LEU A 6 13.52 1.34 -14.37
N LYS A 7 14.83 1.20 -14.59
CA LYS A 7 15.54 -0.08 -14.43
C LYS A 7 15.48 -0.60 -13.00
N GLN A 8 15.62 0.29 -12.01
CA GLN A 8 15.55 -0.09 -10.60
C GLN A 8 14.16 -0.61 -10.22
N VAL A 9 13.08 0.06 -10.64
CA VAL A 9 11.70 -0.41 -10.37
C VAL A 9 11.41 -1.72 -11.08
N SER A 10 11.81 -1.86 -12.35
CA SER A 10 11.66 -3.13 -13.07
C SER A 10 12.43 -4.27 -12.39
N PHE A 11 13.61 -3.99 -11.85
CA PHE A 11 14.35 -4.95 -11.02
C PHE A 11 13.58 -5.33 -9.75
N LEU A 12 13.06 -4.36 -8.99
CA LEU A 12 12.23 -4.63 -7.80
C LEU A 12 11.01 -5.49 -8.14
N TYR A 13 10.37 -5.26 -9.30
CA TYR A 13 9.26 -6.09 -9.77
C TYR A 13 9.65 -7.54 -10.06
N SER A 14 10.92 -7.82 -10.34
CA SER A 14 11.39 -9.19 -10.59
C SER A 14 11.83 -9.94 -9.34
N VAL A 15 12.22 -9.24 -8.26
CA VAL A 15 12.85 -9.87 -7.08
C VAL A 15 12.07 -9.68 -5.77
N CYS A 16 11.04 -8.86 -5.73
CA CYS A 16 10.24 -8.59 -4.53
C CYS A 16 8.85 -9.26 -4.61
N HIS A 17 8.32 -9.67 -3.47
CA HIS A 17 6.94 -10.18 -3.37
C HIS A 17 5.93 -9.03 -3.20
N VAL A 18 6.38 -7.96 -2.54
CA VAL A 18 5.59 -6.76 -2.21
C VAL A 18 6.44 -5.55 -2.53
N VAL A 19 5.85 -4.56 -3.22
CA VAL A 19 6.45 -3.25 -3.48
C VAL A 19 5.53 -2.19 -2.91
N ILE A 20 6.06 -1.41 -1.96
CA ILE A 20 5.33 -0.34 -1.29
C ILE A 20 5.64 0.97 -2.01
N VAL A 21 4.60 1.66 -2.48
CA VAL A 21 4.69 2.96 -3.12
C VAL A 21 4.20 4.01 -2.14
N VAL A 22 5.10 4.84 -1.65
CA VAL A 22 4.79 5.91 -0.70
C VAL A 22 4.58 7.22 -1.45
N GLN A 23 3.46 7.90 -1.18
CA GLN A 23 3.10 9.21 -1.75
C GLN A 23 2.66 10.14 -0.62
N ASP A 24 3.10 11.40 -0.63
CA ASP A 24 2.68 12.39 0.39
C ASP A 24 1.36 13.10 0.03
N TRP A 25 0.89 12.99 -1.22
CA TRP A 25 -0.37 13.57 -1.67
C TRP A 25 -0.98 12.78 -2.83
N PHE A 26 -2.29 12.90 -2.98
CA PHE A 26 -3.04 12.37 -4.11
C PHE A 26 -3.40 13.51 -5.10
N THR A 27 -3.32 13.36 -6.43
CA THR A 27 -2.86 12.24 -7.28
C THR A 27 -1.56 12.62 -8.00
N ASP A 28 -0.47 11.86 -7.84
CA ASP A 28 0.67 11.97 -8.76
C ASP A 28 0.52 10.96 -9.93
N LEU A 29 -0.14 11.41 -11.00
CA LEU A 29 -0.33 10.61 -12.21
C LEU A 29 0.99 10.28 -12.92
N SER A 30 2.01 11.10 -12.78
CA SER A 30 3.32 10.86 -13.40
C SER A 30 3.98 9.65 -12.77
N LEU A 31 3.93 9.55 -11.43
CA LEU A 31 4.42 8.38 -10.71
C LEU A 31 3.63 7.13 -11.06
N LEU A 32 2.30 7.20 -11.08
CA LEU A 32 1.47 6.03 -11.44
C LEU A 32 1.74 5.53 -12.87
N ARG A 33 1.87 6.44 -13.84
CA ARG A 33 2.25 6.08 -15.23
C ARG A 33 3.67 5.55 -15.32
N PHE A 34 4.58 6.07 -14.51
CA PHE A 34 5.95 5.58 -14.43
C PHE A 34 6.00 4.13 -13.94
N LEU A 35 5.19 3.75 -12.94
CA LEU A 35 5.07 2.37 -12.47
C LEU A 35 4.55 1.41 -13.55
N LEU A 36 3.55 1.85 -14.33
CA LEU A 36 3.03 1.08 -15.48
C LEU A 36 4.08 0.97 -16.61
N THR A 37 4.88 2.03 -16.81
CA THR A 37 5.97 1.99 -17.79
C THR A 37 7.07 1.02 -17.36
N ALA A 38 7.37 0.96 -16.05
CA ALA A 38 8.33 0.02 -15.47
C ALA A 38 7.84 -1.43 -15.64
N GLU A 39 6.54 -1.66 -15.48
CA GLU A 39 5.90 -2.95 -15.72
C GLU A 39 6.18 -3.47 -17.14
N MET A 40 6.07 -2.63 -18.17
CA MET A 40 6.31 -3.03 -19.56
C MET A 40 7.75 -3.46 -19.85
N LEU A 41 8.71 -3.02 -19.04
CA LEU A 41 10.13 -3.40 -19.19
C LEU A 41 10.49 -4.67 -18.44
N THR A 42 9.64 -5.10 -17.52
CA THR A 42 9.75 -6.41 -16.87
C THR A 42 9.51 -7.47 -17.94
N LYS A 43 10.60 -8.07 -18.43
CA LYS A 43 10.50 -9.12 -19.43
C LYS A 43 9.59 -10.22 -18.88
N PRO A 44 8.57 -10.69 -19.61
CA PRO A 44 7.95 -11.96 -19.27
C PRO A 44 9.05 -13.02 -19.34
N THR A 45 9.19 -13.87 -18.32
CA THR A 45 10.07 -15.03 -18.38
C THR A 45 9.54 -15.93 -19.49
N SER A 46 10.05 -15.73 -20.70
CA SER A 46 9.85 -16.61 -21.84
C SER A 46 10.85 -17.74 -21.71
N SER A 47 10.44 -18.82 -21.06
CA SER A 47 11.10 -20.11 -21.22
C SER A 47 10.68 -20.71 -22.57
N GLU A 48 11.29 -20.24 -23.66
CA GLU A 48 11.54 -21.11 -24.81
C GLU A 48 12.67 -22.05 -24.42
N ILE A 49 12.34 -23.22 -23.86
CA ILE A 49 13.01 -24.50 -24.09
C ILE A 49 11.97 -25.57 -23.72
N ASN A 50 11.56 -26.34 -24.74
CA ASN A 50 10.76 -27.56 -24.70
C ASN A 50 9.28 -27.44 -24.34
N ALA A 51 8.48 -27.43 -25.40
CA ALA A 51 7.10 -27.90 -25.41
C ALA A 51 7.09 -29.42 -25.24
N LYS A 52 6.80 -29.90 -24.02
CA LYS A 52 6.05 -31.11 -23.69
C LYS A 52 6.28 -31.38 -22.20
N GLU A 53 5.19 -31.62 -21.50
CA GLU A 53 5.11 -31.83 -20.05
C GLU A 53 5.11 -30.52 -19.25
N VAL A 54 4.25 -30.49 -18.23
CA VAL A 54 4.16 -29.44 -17.21
C VAL A 54 3.30 -28.20 -17.55
N SER A 55 2.02 -28.43 -17.80
CA SER A 55 1.00 -27.37 -17.92
C SER A 55 0.59 -26.70 -16.59
N SER A 56 1.08 -27.18 -15.43
CA SER A 56 0.75 -26.63 -14.10
C SER A 56 1.89 -25.90 -13.38
N LEU A 57 3.13 -25.95 -13.89
CA LEU A 57 4.29 -25.25 -13.26
C LEU A 57 4.72 -23.98 -14.00
N LYS A 58 4.18 -23.72 -15.21
CA LYS A 58 4.54 -22.52 -15.99
C LYS A 58 3.80 -21.24 -15.57
N GLU A 59 2.74 -21.36 -14.78
CA GLU A 59 1.93 -20.22 -14.34
C GLU A 59 2.53 -19.50 -13.12
N GLN A 60 3.33 -20.20 -12.30
CA GLN A 60 3.94 -19.63 -11.09
C GLN A 60 5.15 -18.71 -11.38
N SER A 61 5.84 -18.87 -12.51
CA SER A 61 7.11 -18.17 -12.78
C SER A 61 6.97 -16.78 -13.42
N ASN A 62 5.75 -16.24 -13.53
CA ASN A 62 5.48 -14.96 -14.19
C ASN A 62 4.60 -13.99 -13.37
N GLN A 63 4.47 -14.24 -12.06
CA GLN A 63 3.69 -13.38 -11.17
C GLN A 63 4.49 -12.12 -10.81
N LEU A 64 3.86 -10.97 -11.03
CA LEU A 64 4.37 -9.68 -10.56
C LEU A 64 4.05 -9.50 -9.07
N PRO A 65 4.80 -8.62 -8.37
CA PRO A 65 4.58 -8.36 -6.96
C PRO A 65 3.19 -7.80 -6.66
N ASN A 66 2.82 -7.93 -5.39
CA ASN A 66 1.77 -7.11 -4.81
C ASN A 66 2.26 -5.67 -4.70
N ILE A 67 1.46 -4.73 -5.20
CA ILE A 67 1.74 -3.31 -5.07
C ILE A 67 0.80 -2.73 -4.02
N VAL A 68 1.37 -1.99 -3.07
CA VAL A 68 0.63 -1.36 -1.97
C VAL A 68 0.91 0.14 -2.01
N PHE A 69 -0.15 0.93 -2.16
CA PHE A 69 -0.07 2.39 -2.17
C PHE A 69 -0.27 2.92 -0.76
N VAL A 70 0.72 3.64 -0.25
CA VAL A 70 0.68 4.26 1.07
C VAL A 70 0.69 5.78 0.89
N TYR A 71 -0.45 6.41 1.18
CA TYR A 71 -0.58 7.85 1.25
C TYR A 71 -0.15 8.31 2.63
N ASN A 72 1.09 8.75 2.72
CA ASN A 72 1.68 9.33 3.91
C ASN A 72 1.18 10.77 4.11
N ARG A 73 1.24 11.28 5.35
CA ARG A 73 0.79 12.64 5.71
C ARG A 73 -0.66 12.93 5.33
N ALA A 74 -1.53 11.93 5.37
CA ALA A 74 -2.94 12.10 5.09
C ALA A 74 -3.58 13.09 6.09
N CYS A 75 -4.36 14.03 5.59
CA CYS A 75 -5.12 14.98 6.39
C CYS A 75 -6.55 14.48 6.60
N GLU A 76 -7.29 15.07 7.55
CA GLU A 76 -8.71 14.76 7.81
C GLU A 76 -9.56 14.68 6.53
N LYS A 77 -9.39 15.63 5.60
CA LYS A 77 -10.12 15.66 4.33
C LYS A 77 -9.91 14.40 3.47
N ASP A 78 -8.75 13.75 3.57
CA ASP A 78 -8.40 12.58 2.74
C ASP A 78 -9.12 11.32 3.25
N TYR A 79 -9.54 11.32 4.52
CA TYR A 79 -10.39 10.29 5.11
C TYR A 79 -11.88 10.47 4.78
N HIS A 80 -12.25 11.59 4.13
CA HIS A 80 -13.63 11.78 3.67
C HIS A 80 -13.97 10.75 2.57
N PRO A 81 -15.16 10.11 2.62
CA PRO A 81 -15.51 9.04 1.70
C PRO A 81 -15.49 9.45 0.23
N ASP A 82 -15.85 10.69 -0.10
CA ASP A 82 -15.79 11.18 -1.48
C ASP A 82 -14.36 11.25 -2.01
N CYS A 83 -13.42 11.73 -1.19
CA CYS A 83 -12.00 11.79 -1.53
C CYS A 83 -11.47 10.37 -1.72
N LEU A 84 -11.75 9.47 -0.77
CA LEU A 84 -11.32 8.09 -0.83
C LEU A 84 -11.89 7.32 -2.03
N ASN A 85 -13.19 7.47 -2.32
CA ASN A 85 -13.82 6.89 -3.51
C ASN A 85 -13.17 7.38 -4.80
N SER A 86 -12.81 8.67 -4.85
CA SER A 86 -12.08 9.24 -5.99
C SER A 86 -10.69 8.61 -6.12
N MET A 87 -9.98 8.42 -5.00
CA MET A 87 -8.67 7.77 -4.98
C MET A 87 -8.72 6.35 -5.51
N LEU A 88 -9.64 5.56 -4.97
CA LEU A 88 -9.84 4.18 -5.36
C LEU A 88 -10.25 4.05 -6.83
N SER A 89 -11.15 4.91 -7.31
CA SER A 89 -11.64 4.87 -8.69
C SER A 89 -10.55 5.20 -9.71
N VAL A 90 -9.70 6.19 -9.42
CA VAL A 90 -8.59 6.56 -10.30
C VAL A 90 -7.54 5.44 -10.36
N THR A 91 -7.19 4.87 -9.22
CA THR A 91 -6.24 3.74 -9.15
C THR A 91 -6.80 2.52 -9.89
N GLU A 92 -8.09 2.21 -9.72
CA GLU A 92 -8.75 1.14 -10.45
C GLU A 92 -8.71 1.34 -11.96
N GLU A 93 -9.06 2.53 -12.44
CA GLU A 93 -9.05 2.83 -13.88
C GLU A 93 -7.65 2.71 -14.48
N LEU A 94 -6.63 3.22 -13.77
CA LEU A 94 -5.25 3.21 -14.25
C LEU A 94 -4.63 1.80 -14.27
N PHE A 95 -4.93 0.97 -13.26
CA PHE A 95 -4.31 -0.34 -13.11
C PHE A 95 -5.18 -1.50 -13.60
N ARG A 96 -6.39 -1.25 -14.14
CA ARG A 96 -7.29 -2.29 -14.67
C ARG A 96 -6.61 -3.28 -15.62
N HIS A 97 -5.69 -2.80 -16.44
CA HIS A 97 -4.96 -3.61 -17.44
C HIS A 97 -3.54 -3.96 -17.00
N SER A 98 -3.13 -3.58 -15.79
CA SER A 98 -1.84 -3.94 -15.21
C SER A 98 -1.86 -5.39 -14.73
N ARG A 99 -0.71 -6.05 -14.85
CA ARG A 99 -0.47 -7.38 -14.27
C ARG A 99 -0.02 -7.31 -12.81
N LEU A 100 0.25 -6.10 -12.29
CA LEU A 100 0.62 -5.90 -10.88
C LEU A 100 -0.56 -6.27 -9.98
N ARG A 101 -0.28 -6.89 -8.82
CA ARG A 101 -1.32 -7.28 -7.88
C ARG A 101 -1.66 -6.11 -6.95
N TYR A 102 -2.55 -5.25 -7.40
CA TYR A 102 -2.97 -4.04 -6.66
C TYR A 102 -4.25 -4.24 -5.84
N ARG A 103 -4.80 -5.46 -5.78
CA ARG A 103 -6.01 -5.83 -5.05
C ARG A 103 -5.78 -6.99 -4.08
N GLY A 104 -6.60 -7.06 -3.03
CA GLY A 104 -6.80 -8.21 -2.15
C GLY A 104 -5.68 -8.51 -1.14
N SER A 105 -4.67 -7.64 -1.03
CA SER A 105 -3.53 -7.85 -0.13
C SER A 105 -3.63 -7.03 1.16
N VAL A 106 -3.99 -5.75 1.02
CA VAL A 106 -4.10 -4.81 2.13
C VAL A 106 -5.42 -4.08 2.00
N SER A 107 -6.19 -4.00 3.09
CA SER A 107 -7.40 -3.19 3.16
C SER A 107 -7.45 -2.50 4.52
N GLN A 108 -7.39 -1.17 4.49
CA GLN A 108 -7.61 -0.34 5.68
C GLN A 108 -9.09 -0.29 6.08
N PHE A 109 -9.99 -0.43 5.12
CA PHE A 109 -11.42 -0.24 5.29
C PHE A 109 -12.13 -1.59 5.25
N GLN A 110 -12.02 -2.36 6.34
CA GLN A 110 -12.79 -3.58 6.46
C GLN A 110 -14.30 -3.28 6.52
N PHE A 111 -15.08 -4.25 6.03
CA PHE A 111 -16.50 -4.23 5.64
C PHE A 111 -17.47 -3.43 6.55
N GLU A 112 -17.19 -3.31 7.85
CA GLU A 112 -18.05 -2.58 8.81
C GLU A 112 -18.01 -1.06 8.61
N VAL A 113 -16.88 -0.49 8.18
CA VAL A 113 -16.78 0.96 7.91
C VAL A 113 -17.44 1.31 6.57
N VAL A 114 -17.29 0.43 5.58
CA VAL A 114 -17.76 0.62 4.19
C VAL A 114 -19.27 0.84 4.10
N ASN A 115 -20.04 0.11 4.92
CA ASN A 115 -21.50 0.23 4.93
C ASN A 115 -21.98 1.56 5.55
N ALA A 116 -21.14 2.22 6.36
CA ALA A 116 -21.42 3.52 6.99
C ALA A 116 -20.83 4.71 6.21
N THR A 117 -19.75 4.50 5.45
CA THR A 117 -19.03 5.57 4.73
C THR A 117 -19.47 5.78 3.30
N GLY A 118 -20.28 4.90 2.71
CA GLY A 118 -20.71 5.04 1.31
C GLY A 118 -19.61 4.72 0.29
N ILE A 119 -18.55 4.02 0.72
CA ILE A 119 -17.49 3.54 -0.18
C ILE A 119 -18.06 2.39 -1.03
N SER A 120 -17.75 2.37 -2.33
CA SER A 120 -18.19 1.26 -3.20
C SER A 120 -17.53 -0.05 -2.77
N LYS A 121 -18.33 -1.08 -2.47
CA LYS A 121 -17.87 -2.43 -2.10
C LYS A 121 -16.93 -3.06 -3.12
N SER A 122 -17.02 -2.67 -4.39
CA SER A 122 -16.15 -3.19 -5.47
C SER A 122 -14.74 -2.59 -5.46
N LEU A 123 -14.49 -1.57 -4.64
CA LEU A 123 -13.24 -0.83 -4.57
C LEU A 123 -12.49 -1.07 -3.26
N THR A 124 -13.11 -1.71 -2.26
CA THR A 124 -12.55 -1.87 -0.90
C THR A 124 -11.39 -2.84 -0.81
N ASP A 125 -11.19 -3.63 -1.86
CA ASP A 125 -10.11 -4.59 -2.01
C ASP A 125 -8.87 -3.97 -2.67
N ILE A 126 -8.89 -2.72 -3.12
CA ILE A 126 -7.69 -2.06 -3.65
C ILE A 126 -6.71 -1.80 -2.51
N ASN A 127 -5.43 -2.12 -2.74
CA ASN A 127 -4.32 -2.00 -1.79
C ASN A 127 -3.92 -0.53 -1.57
N ILE A 128 -4.80 0.28 -0.98
CA ILE A 128 -4.54 1.66 -0.56
C ILE A 128 -4.57 1.74 0.97
N PHE A 129 -3.60 2.46 1.52
CA PHE A 129 -3.50 2.75 2.94
C PHE A 129 -3.16 4.24 3.15
N LEU A 130 -3.88 4.91 4.05
CA LEU A 130 -3.67 6.29 4.47
C LEU A 130 -3.07 6.32 5.87
N LEU A 131 -1.88 6.92 5.97
CA LEU A 131 -1.20 7.18 7.23
C LEU A 131 -1.25 8.69 7.52
N PRO A 132 -1.76 9.09 8.69
CA PRO A 132 -1.80 10.49 9.07
C PRO A 132 -0.40 10.99 9.41
N ILE A 133 -0.29 12.28 9.68
CA ILE A 133 0.97 12.86 10.19
C ILE A 133 1.27 12.23 11.56
N TYR A 134 2.53 11.84 11.77
CA TYR A 134 2.98 11.33 13.06
C TYR A 134 3.16 12.48 14.04
N ASP A 135 2.29 12.58 15.04
CA ASP A 135 2.40 13.57 16.10
C ASP A 135 3.29 13.03 17.24
N CYS A 136 4.59 13.36 17.18
CA CYS A 136 5.53 13.05 18.27
C CYS A 136 5.16 13.71 19.61
N ASN A 137 4.32 14.76 19.57
CA ASN A 137 4.04 15.63 20.71
C ASN A 137 2.98 15.07 21.66
N GLU A 138 2.17 14.09 21.23
CA GLU A 138 1.14 13.48 22.07
C GLU A 138 1.74 12.71 23.26
N LYS A 139 2.99 12.24 23.14
CA LYS A 139 3.71 11.54 24.21
C LYS A 139 4.28 12.48 25.29
N GLU A 140 4.32 13.79 25.02
CA GLU A 140 4.78 14.80 25.97
C GLU A 140 3.64 15.58 26.63
N SER A 141 2.45 15.66 26.00
CA SER A 141 1.27 16.28 26.61
C SER A 141 0.73 15.51 27.83
N ASP A 142 1.07 14.23 27.99
CA ASP A 142 0.78 13.47 29.22
C ASP A 142 1.75 13.79 30.39
N LYS A 143 2.75 14.67 30.18
CA LYS A 143 3.75 15.03 31.22
C LYS A 143 3.88 16.51 31.53
N PHE A 144 3.03 17.37 30.95
CA PHE A 144 3.08 18.82 31.21
C PHE A 144 1.71 19.36 31.62
N ASP A 145 1.25 19.00 32.83
CA ASP A 145 0.26 19.78 33.60
C ASP A 145 0.25 19.35 35.09
N THR A 146 1.42 19.42 35.74
CA THR A 146 1.49 19.44 37.23
C THR A 146 1.90 20.81 37.77
N ALA A 147 1.67 21.88 37.00
CA ALA A 147 1.96 23.25 37.43
C ALA A 147 1.00 24.30 36.84
N SER A 148 -0.32 24.07 36.88
CA SER A 148 -1.33 25.13 36.75
C SER A 148 -2.67 24.66 37.32
N ALA A 149 -2.77 24.73 38.65
CA ALA A 149 -4.01 24.50 39.38
C ALA A 149 -4.94 25.71 39.28
N GLU A 150 -5.50 26.04 38.11
CA GLU A 150 -6.58 27.04 37.98
C GLU A 150 -7.58 26.68 36.85
N ASN A 151 -8.31 25.58 37.02
CA ASN A 151 -9.75 25.40 36.70
C ASN A 151 -10.12 23.90 36.62
N PRO A 152 -10.91 23.35 37.56
CA PRO A 152 -11.25 21.92 37.59
C PRO A 152 -12.30 21.47 36.56
N ASN A 153 -12.69 22.34 35.62
CA ASN A 153 -13.83 22.11 34.70
C ASN A 153 -13.47 22.15 33.21
N SER A 154 -12.20 22.36 32.82
CA SER A 154 -11.79 22.13 31.43
C SER A 154 -11.44 20.65 31.27
N SER A 155 -12.44 19.85 30.94
CA SER A 155 -12.24 18.49 30.40
C SER A 155 -11.13 18.54 29.35
N PRO A 156 -10.18 17.58 29.32
CA PRO A 156 -9.24 17.47 28.21
C PRO A 156 -10.09 17.25 26.97
N THR A 157 -10.29 18.30 26.18
CA THR A 157 -10.98 18.19 24.92
C THR A 157 -10.06 17.41 24.02
N ASN A 158 -10.24 16.08 23.98
CA ASN A 158 -9.82 15.27 22.85
C ASN A 158 -10.44 15.95 21.62
N LEU A 159 -9.66 16.82 20.95
CA LEU A 159 -10.09 17.47 19.74
C LEU A 159 -10.38 16.35 18.73
N TYR A 160 -11.56 16.42 18.11
CA TYR A 160 -11.87 15.53 17.02
C TYR A 160 -10.83 15.75 15.90
N MET A 161 -9.99 14.74 15.66
CA MET A 161 -8.88 14.80 14.72
C MET A 161 -9.27 14.38 13.30
N GLY A 162 -10.43 13.74 13.14
CA GLY A 162 -10.95 13.32 11.85
C GLY A 162 -10.26 12.09 11.22
N HIS A 163 -9.36 11.43 11.94
CA HIS A 163 -8.74 10.18 11.51
C HIS A 163 -8.36 9.29 12.72
N PRO A 164 -8.13 7.97 12.50
CA PRO A 164 -7.61 7.09 13.55
C PRO A 164 -6.17 7.45 13.96
N ASN A 165 -5.76 7.00 15.15
CA ASN A 165 -4.40 7.19 15.64
C ASN A 165 -3.36 6.53 14.71
N TYR A 166 -2.23 7.21 14.50
CA TYR A 166 -1.14 6.72 13.67
C TYR A 166 -0.64 5.33 14.09
N ASP A 167 -0.39 5.10 15.37
CA ASP A 167 0.23 3.85 15.86
C ASP A 167 -0.67 2.64 15.55
N VAL A 168 -2.00 2.80 15.68
CA VAL A 168 -2.99 1.77 15.34
C VAL A 168 -2.98 1.46 13.84
N LEU A 169 -2.94 2.51 13.01
CA LEU A 169 -2.90 2.38 11.55
C LEU A 169 -1.58 1.74 11.08
N TYR A 170 -0.46 2.19 11.62
CA TYR A 170 0.86 1.63 11.32
C TYR A 170 0.93 0.14 11.67
N GLN A 171 0.50 -0.24 12.88
CA GLN A 171 0.51 -1.63 13.31
C GLN A 171 -0.42 -2.50 12.45
N SER A 172 -1.59 -1.96 12.05
CA SER A 172 -2.49 -2.65 11.11
C SER A 172 -1.83 -2.87 9.75
N LEU A 173 -1.18 -1.84 9.20
CA LEU A 173 -0.46 -1.94 7.93
C LEU A 173 0.67 -2.98 8.00
N GLU A 174 1.47 -2.93 9.06
CA GLU A 174 2.59 -3.86 9.28
C GLU A 174 2.10 -5.31 9.34
N ASN A 175 1.06 -5.58 10.14
CA ASN A 175 0.46 -6.89 10.27
C ASN A 175 -0.07 -7.41 8.93
N GLN A 176 -0.74 -6.55 8.15
CA GLN A 176 -1.27 -6.92 6.84
C GLN A 176 -0.16 -7.23 5.84
N ILE A 177 0.89 -6.39 5.77
CA ILE A 177 2.03 -6.62 4.87
C ILE A 177 2.76 -7.92 5.21
N LEU A 178 2.99 -8.20 6.49
CA LEU A 178 3.65 -9.42 6.94
C LEU A 178 2.82 -10.68 6.65
N ALA A 179 1.50 -10.56 6.60
CA ALA A 179 0.58 -11.63 6.28
C ALA A 179 0.42 -11.91 4.78
N ILE A 180 0.97 -11.07 3.90
CA ILE A 180 0.87 -11.27 2.44
C ILE A 180 1.54 -12.60 2.05
N PRO A 181 0.85 -13.47 1.26
CA PRO A 181 1.44 -14.70 0.76
C PRO A 181 2.72 -14.46 -0.05
N ARG A 182 3.74 -15.28 0.23
CA ARG A 182 5.04 -15.24 -0.47
C ARG A 182 5.07 -16.36 -1.50
N ASP A 183 4.58 -16.04 -2.70
CA ASP A 183 4.66 -16.98 -3.82
C ASP A 183 6.12 -17.19 -4.23
N SER A 184 6.48 -18.43 -4.56
CA SER A 184 7.87 -18.75 -4.92
C SER A 184 8.24 -18.16 -6.27
N PHE A 185 9.32 -17.37 -6.33
CA PHE A 185 9.87 -16.86 -7.60
C PHE A 185 10.37 -17.98 -8.53
N SER A 186 10.86 -19.07 -7.95
CA SER A 186 11.34 -20.28 -8.64
C SER A 186 11.31 -21.48 -7.67
N ASN A 187 11.44 -22.70 -8.21
CA ASN A 187 11.45 -23.93 -7.43
C ASN A 187 12.55 -23.90 -6.35
N SER A 188 12.14 -23.82 -5.08
CA SER A 188 13.00 -23.95 -3.89
C SER A 188 14.21 -23.00 -3.85
N LEU A 189 13.97 -21.70 -4.04
CA LEU A 189 15.00 -20.67 -3.78
C LEU A 189 15.21 -20.51 -2.26
N THR A 190 16.48 -20.58 -1.84
CA THR A 190 16.91 -20.20 -0.49
C THR A 190 17.27 -18.72 -0.46
N GLU A 191 17.33 -18.09 0.72
CA GLU A 191 17.73 -16.68 0.86
C GLU A 191 19.09 -16.38 0.22
N ARG A 192 20.02 -17.34 0.30
CA ARG A 192 21.33 -17.23 -0.35
C ARG A 192 21.23 -17.30 -1.87
N GLY A 193 20.32 -18.13 -2.39
CA GLY A 193 20.04 -18.23 -3.82
C GLY A 193 19.27 -17.03 -4.38
N TRP A 194 18.52 -16.32 -3.55
CA TRP A 194 17.87 -15.06 -3.93
C TRP A 194 18.87 -13.90 -4.07
N TYR A 195 19.92 -13.89 -3.23
CA TYR A 195 20.98 -12.87 -3.30
C TYR A 195 21.99 -13.08 -4.43
N ALA A 196 22.25 -14.34 -4.80
CA ALA A 196 23.26 -14.74 -5.77
C ALA A 196 22.86 -14.45 -7.21
#